data_AF-A0A846Q489-F1
#
_entry.id   AF-A0A846Q489-F1
#
_cell.length_a   1.000
_cell.length_b   1.000
_cell.length_c   1.000
_cell.angle_alpha   90.00
_cell.angle_beta   90.00
_cell.angle_gamma   90.00
#
_symmetry.space_group_name_H-M   'P 1'
#
loop_
_entity.id
_entity.type
_entity.pdbx_description
1 polymer ?
#
loop_
_entity_poly.entity_id
_entity_poly.type
_entity_poly.pdbx_seq_one_letter_code
_entity_poly.pdbx_strand_id
1 'polypeptide(L)' 'MAVCEYTYDEESRRIKIDCLGCVYGASVEDYDACMAMVIDKLLANKNVSSVVLAKEREYEY' A
#
# COMPACT_ATOMS: atom_id res chain seq x y z
N MET A 1 16.04 7.10 -0.47
CA MET A 1 15.07 6.34 0.34
C MET A 1 13.85 6.12 -0.53
N ALA A 2 13.57 4.87 -0.91
CA ALA A 2 12.44 4.56 -1.78
C ALA A 2 11.14 4.74 -0.99
N VAL A 3 10.30 5.65 -1.44
CA VAL A 3 8.94 5.85 -0.93
C VAL A 3 8.12 4.68 -1.46
N CYS A 4 7.50 3.91 -0.56
CA CYS A 4 6.62 2.77 -0.87
C CYS A 4 5.77 3.09 -2.13
N GLU A 5 6.06 2.44 -3.26
CA GLU A 5 5.32 2.65 -4.51
C GLU A 5 3.92 2.04 -4.37
N TYR A 6 2.92 2.58 -5.09
CA TYR A 6 1.59 2.02 -5.05
C TYR A 6 0.96 1.98 -6.44
N THR A 7 0.13 0.97 -6.65
CA THR A 7 -0.71 0.80 -7.84
C THR A 7 -2.16 0.83 -7.40
N TYR A 8 -2.99 1.58 -8.11
CA TYR A 8 -4.44 1.56 -7.93
C TYR A 8 -5.08 0.81 -9.09
N ASP A 9 -5.85 -0.21 -8.75
CA ASP A 9 -6.65 -0.99 -9.69
C ASP A 9 -8.10 -0.46 -9.64
N GLU A 10 -8.54 0.20 -10.70
CA GLU A 10 -9.86 0.83 -10.77
C GLU A 10 -11.00 -0.20 -10.86
N GLU A 11 -10.76 -1.34 -11.51
CA GLU A 11 -11.76 -2.40 -11.69
C GLU A 11 -12.10 -3.09 -10.36
N SER A 12 -11.07 -3.46 -9.61
CA SER A 12 -11.17 -4.11 -8.30
C SER A 12 -11.33 -3.10 -7.16
N ARG A 13 -11.19 -1.79 -7.46
CA ARG A 13 -11.13 -0.70 -6.47
C ARG A 13 -10.14 -1.02 -5.36
N ARG A 14 -8.94 -1.48 -5.73
CA ARG A 14 -7.93 -1.98 -4.80
C ARG A 14 -6.64 -1.17 -4.94
N ILE A 15 -6.07 -0.76 -3.82
CA ILE A 15 -4.72 -0.19 -3.78
C ILE A 15 -3.75 -1.29 -3.37
N LYS A 16 -2.69 -1.50 -4.15
CA LYS A 16 -1.56 -2.35 -3.79
C LYS A 16 -0.36 -1.46 -3.52
N ILE A 17 0.16 -1.51 -2.30
CA ILE A 17 1.35 -0.76 -1.89
C ILE A 17 2.52 -1.74 -1.82
N ASP A 18 3.52 -1.49 -2.64
CA ASP A 18 4.78 -2.22 -2.60
C ASP A 18 5.63 -1.69 -1.46
N CYS A 19 5.74 -2.51 -0.42
CA CYS A 19 6.54 -2.25 0.77
C CYS A 19 7.92 -2.94 0.68
N LEU A 20 8.27 -3.55 -0.45
CA LEU A 20 9.56 -4.20 -0.67
C LEU A 20 10.70 -3.18 -0.58
N GLY A 21 11.50 -3.26 0.49
CA GLY A 21 12.59 -2.32 0.75
C GLY A 21 12.15 -0.97 1.35
N CYS A 22 10.88 -0.84 1.74
CA CYS A 22 10.42 0.33 2.45
C CYS A 22 10.96 0.30 3.89
N VAL A 23 11.41 1.46 4.39
CA VAL A 23 12.05 1.60 5.72
C VAL A 23 11.03 1.33 6.84
N TYR A 24 9.78 1.70 6.57
CA TYR A 24 8.61 1.39 7.37
C TYR A 24 8.09 0.07 6.82
N GLY A 25 8.07 -0.99 7.63
CA GLY A 25 7.64 -2.31 7.17
C GLY A 25 6.21 -2.32 6.60
N ALA A 26 5.76 -3.48 6.10
CA ALA A 26 4.41 -3.65 5.57
C ALA A 26 3.33 -3.79 6.66
N SER A 27 3.33 -2.89 7.65
CA SER A 27 2.36 -2.87 8.75
C SER A 27 1.89 -1.44 8.99
N VAL A 28 0.57 -1.23 8.99
CA VAL A 28 -0.03 0.06 9.36
C VAL A 28 -0.16 0.22 10.87
N GLU A 29 -0.14 -0.87 11.63
CA GLU A 29 -0.31 -0.85 13.09
C GLU A 29 1.00 -0.53 13.81
N ASP A 30 2.13 -0.98 13.25
CA ASP A 30 3.45 -0.80 13.85
C ASP A 30 4.14 0.50 13.40
N TYR A 31 3.67 1.12 12.31
CA TYR A 31 4.31 2.28 11.69
C TYR A 31 3.31 3.37 11.34
N ASP A 32 3.28 4.43 12.15
CA ASP A 32 2.43 5.62 11.92
C ASP A 32 2.65 6.24 10.54
N ALA A 33 3.88 6.23 10.03
CA ALA A 33 4.20 6.72 8.69
C ALA A 33 3.52 5.88 7.59
N CYS A 34 3.41 4.57 7.77
CA CYS A 34 2.72 3.68 6.83
C CYS A 34 1.21 3.94 6.86
N MET A 35 0.64 4.11 8.05
CA MET A 35 -0.76 4.50 8.22
C MET A 35 -1.07 5.84 7.55
N ALA A 36 -0.26 6.87 7.79
CA ALA A 36 -0.45 8.19 7.19
C ALA A 36 -0.40 8.13 5.65
N MET A 37 0.58 7.40 5.09
CA MET A 37 0.65 7.19 3.64
C MET A 37 -0.59 6.50 3.09
N VAL A 38 -1.07 5.44 3.74
CA VAL A 38 -2.30 4.72 3.32
C VAL A 38 -3.49 5.67 3.31
N ILE A 39 -3.66 6.48 4.37
CA ILE A 39 -4.74 7.45 4.46
C ILE A 39 -4.67 8.48 3.33
N ASP A 40 -3.48 9.03 3.05
CA ASP A 40 -3.30 9.98 1.94
C ASP A 40 -3.69 9.35 0.59
N LYS A 41 -3.34 8.07 0.36
CA LYS A 41 -3.74 7.36 -0.86
C LYS A 41 -5.23 7.09 -0.93
N LEU A 42 -5.88 6.77 0.19
CA LEU A 42 -7.32 6.61 0.27
C LEU A 42 -8.07 7.92 0.01
N LEU A 43 -7.52 9.05 0.46
CA LEU A 43 -8.09 10.38 0.18
C LEU A 43 -7.90 10.78 -1.29
N ALA A 44 -6.77 10.41 -1.90
CA ALA A 44 -6.46 10.70 -3.29
C ALA A 44 -7.30 9.86 -4.29
N ASN A 45 -7.60 8.61 -3.95
CA ASN A 45 -8.36 7.69 -4.81
C ASN A 45 -9.78 7.51 -4.25
N LYS A 46 -10.78 8.07 -4.90
CA LYS A 46 -12.17 7.89 -4.47
C LYS A 46 -12.63 6.46 -4.75
N ASN A 47 -13.39 5.88 -3.82
CA ASN A 47 -14.01 4.54 -3.89
C ASN A 47 -13.08 3.34 -3.69
N VAL A 48 -11.95 3.47 -3.01
CA VAL A 48 -11.11 2.31 -2.65
C VAL A 48 -11.88 1.38 -1.71
N SER A 49 -11.91 0.10 -2.04
CA SER A 49 -12.58 -0.96 -1.28
C SER A 49 -11.62 -1.79 -0.44
N SER A 50 -10.35 -1.90 -0.87
CA SER A 50 -9.33 -2.70 -0.19
C SER A 50 -7.93 -2.14 -0.42
N VAL A 51 -7.05 -2.31 0.57
CA VAL A 51 -5.64 -1.96 0.50
C VAL A 51 -4.82 -3.20 0.82
N VAL A 52 -3.82 -3.50 0.00
CA VAL A 52 -2.89 -4.62 0.15
C VAL A 52 -1.49 -4.07 0.36
N LEU A 53 -0.87 -4.42 1.49
CA LEU A 53 0.51 -4.10 1.81
C LEU A 53 1.38 -5.29 1.40
N ALA A 54 2.04 -5.22 0.25
CA ALA A 54 2.86 -6.30 -0.25
C ALA A 54 4.30 -6.14 0.27
N LYS A 55 4.74 -7.02 1.16
CA LYS A 55 6.12 -7.07 1.66
C LYS A 55 7.03 -7.98 0.84
N GLU A 56 6.45 -8.92 0.11
CA GLU A 56 7.13 -9.93 -0.68
C GLU A 56 6.56 -9.91 -2.11
N ARG A 57 7.38 -10.26 -3.10
CA ARG A 57 6.87 -10.54 -4.45
C ARG A 57 5.89 -11.70 -4.34
N GLU A 58 4.61 -11.44 -4.56
CA GLU A 58 3.61 -12.49 -4.74
C GLU A 58 4.02 -13.34 -5.96
N TYR A 59 4.73 -14.44 -5.71
CA TYR A 59 4.85 -15.54 -6.66
C TYR A 59 3.57 -16.36 -6.53
N GLU A 60 2.55 -16.00 -7.30
CA GLU A 60 1.40 -16.88 -7.54
C GLU A 60 1.91 -18.07 -8.38
N TYR A 61 1.75 -19.30 -7.88
CA TYR A 61 2.15 -20.56 -8.53
C TYR A 61 0.92 -21.28 -9.08
#